data_AF-A0AA39I853-F1
#
_entry.id   AF-A0AA39I853-F1
#
_cell.length_a   1.000
_cell.length_b   1.000
_cell.length_c   1.000
_cell.angle_alpha   90.00
_cell.angle_beta   90.00
_cell.angle_gamma   90.00
#
_symmetry.space_group_name_H-M   'P 1'
#
loop_
_entity.id
_entity.type
_entity.pdbx_description
1 polymer ?
#
loop_
_entity_poly.entity_id
_entity_poly.type
_entity_poly.pdbx_seq_one_letter_code
_entity_poly.pdbx_strand_id
1 'polypeptide(L)'
;MAVLNLLVLALCATLVVSLPIPDDKETREFLNMLPEDIRTFYESLTENDLKALSAMEEGSKGNGPAEAEDVMDAQYPELAQKMNKMITALTTKIDSLPEEAKKFMTEVFEKLIPVSGVDDKEYQKGVDQVIADADKLSPAAVEDILKVFPNLKIGSN
;
A
#
# COMPACT_ATOMS: atom_id res chain seq x y z
N MET A 1 -2.04 -8.03 -12.14
CA MET A 1 -1.97 -6.69 -11.51
C MET A 1 -3.30 -6.29 -10.85
N ALA A 2 -4.36 -7.10 -10.99
CA ALA A 2 -5.68 -6.95 -10.36
C ALA A 2 -5.77 -6.75 -8.83
N VAL A 3 -4.73 -7.16 -8.08
CA VAL A 3 -4.92 -7.51 -6.68
C VAL A 3 -4.33 -6.54 -5.67
N LEU A 4 -3.50 -5.63 -6.18
CA LEU A 4 -2.91 -4.54 -5.43
C LEU A 4 -3.98 -3.53 -4.94
N ASN A 5 -5.15 -3.58 -5.58
CA ASN A 5 -6.27 -2.70 -5.35
C ASN A 5 -6.96 -2.94 -4.00
N LEU A 6 -6.97 -4.19 -3.48
CA LEU A 6 -7.75 -4.55 -2.29
C LEU A 6 -7.15 -4.08 -0.96
N LEU A 7 -5.85 -3.80 -0.90
CA LEU A 7 -5.25 -3.30 0.34
C LEU A 7 -5.41 -1.79 0.51
N VAL A 8 -5.43 -1.06 -0.60
CA VAL A 8 -5.80 0.36 -0.57
C VAL A 8 -7.20 0.49 0.03
N LEU A 9 -8.10 -0.42 -0.33
CA LEU A 9 -9.39 -0.57 0.33
C LEU A 9 -9.27 -0.87 1.83
N ALA A 10 -8.42 -1.82 2.25
CA ALA A 10 -8.28 -2.21 3.66
C ALA A 10 -7.61 -1.14 4.55
N LEU A 11 -6.60 -0.41 4.05
CA LEU A 11 -6.09 0.77 4.75
C LEU A 11 -7.18 1.86 4.81
N CYS A 12 -7.98 2.03 3.75
CA CYS A 12 -9.12 2.95 3.77
C CYS A 12 -10.23 2.48 4.73
N ALA A 13 -10.41 1.17 4.95
CA ALA A 13 -11.43 0.58 5.81
C ALA A 13 -11.27 0.98 7.30
N THR A 14 -10.03 1.19 7.74
CA THR A 14 -9.75 1.73 9.08
C THR A 14 -10.00 3.24 9.19
N LEU A 15 -10.15 3.94 8.06
CA LEU A 15 -10.38 5.39 7.96
C LEU A 15 -11.84 5.76 7.67
N VAL A 16 -12.75 4.79 7.52
CA VAL A 16 -14.17 5.04 7.15
C VAL A 16 -15.01 5.52 8.35
N VAL A 17 -14.45 5.57 9.56
CA VAL A 17 -15.11 6.22 10.70
C VAL A 17 -14.79 7.73 10.65
N SER A 18 -15.39 8.40 9.66
CA SER A 18 -15.31 9.85 9.38
C SER A 18 -13.91 10.40 9.10
N LEU A 19 -13.63 10.77 7.85
CA LEU A 19 -12.60 11.78 7.58
C LEU A 19 -13.06 13.11 8.19
N PRO A 20 -12.17 13.80 8.91
CA PRO A 20 -11.13 14.59 8.28
C PRO A 20 -9.80 13.82 8.29
N ILE A 21 -8.85 14.25 7.47
CA ILE A 21 -7.45 13.83 7.58
C ILE A 21 -7.10 13.73 9.07
N PRO A 22 -6.67 12.56 9.56
CA PRO A 22 -6.57 12.29 10.99
C PRO A 22 -5.79 13.39 11.71
N ASP A 23 -6.45 14.10 12.63
CA ASP A 23 -5.83 15.16 13.43
C ASP A 23 -5.20 14.59 14.72
N ASP A 24 -5.30 13.28 14.94
CA ASP A 24 -4.56 12.62 16.01
C ASP A 24 -3.08 12.44 15.61
N LYS A 25 -2.20 12.49 16.61
CA LYS A 25 -0.75 12.52 16.40
C LYS A 25 -0.21 11.23 15.79
N GLU A 26 -0.78 10.08 16.16
CA GLU A 26 -0.28 8.77 15.77
C GLU A 26 -0.56 8.49 14.31
N THR A 27 -1.77 8.80 13.85
CA THR A 27 -2.12 8.61 12.43
C THR A 27 -1.36 9.58 11.52
N ARG A 28 -1.10 10.82 11.97
CA ARG A 28 -0.21 11.74 11.23
C ARG A 28 1.22 11.23 11.17
N GLU A 29 1.73 10.66 12.26
CA GLU A 29 3.06 10.05 12.26
C GLU A 29 3.11 8.86 11.30
N PHE A 30 2.09 8.00 11.29
CA PHE A 30 1.99 6.89 10.34
C PHE A 30 1.95 7.35 8.88
N LEU A 31 1.07 8.31 8.53
CA LEU A 31 0.98 8.89 7.19
C LEU A 31 2.31 9.54 6.76
N ASN A 32 3.04 10.12 7.73
CA ASN A 32 4.34 10.71 7.46
C ASN A 32 5.44 9.68 7.18
N MET A 33 5.26 8.42 7.60
CA MET A 33 6.17 7.32 7.30
C MET A 33 5.89 6.66 5.94
N LEU A 34 4.76 6.97 5.30
CA LEU A 34 4.44 6.42 3.98
C LEU A 34 5.24 7.12 2.87
N PRO A 35 5.61 6.37 1.81
CA PRO A 35 6.08 6.94 0.55
C PRO A 35 5.16 8.04 0.03
N GLU A 36 5.75 9.06 -0.59
CA GLU A 36 5.02 10.22 -1.13
C GLU A 36 3.90 9.82 -2.10
N ASP A 37 4.11 8.81 -2.94
CA ASP A 37 3.11 8.37 -3.90
C ASP A 37 1.86 7.79 -3.21
N ILE A 38 2.07 7.06 -2.11
CA ILE A 38 0.98 6.51 -1.29
C ILE A 38 0.24 7.66 -0.58
N ARG A 39 0.97 8.62 -0.02
CA ARG A 39 0.37 9.79 0.62
C ARG A 39 -0.45 10.63 -0.37
N THR A 40 0.12 10.91 -1.53
CA THR A 40 -0.55 11.66 -2.61
C THR A 40 -1.82 10.94 -3.05
N PHE A 41 -1.78 9.60 -3.13
CA PHE A 41 -2.97 8.81 -3.39
C PHE A 41 -4.04 9.03 -2.32
N TYR A 42 -3.72 8.89 -1.03
CA TYR A 42 -4.66 9.14 0.07
C TYR A 42 -5.24 10.55 0.05
N GLU A 43 -4.41 11.57 -0.15
CA GLU A 43 -4.83 12.97 -0.22
C GLU A 43 -5.72 13.26 -1.44
N SER A 44 -5.61 12.45 -2.50
CA SER A 44 -6.43 12.58 -3.70
C SER A 44 -7.80 11.90 -3.61
N LEU A 45 -8.04 11.09 -2.56
CA LEU A 45 -9.31 10.39 -2.38
C LEU A 45 -10.43 11.35 -1.98
N THR A 46 -11.52 11.28 -2.71
CA THR A 46 -12.78 11.97 -2.38
C THR A 46 -13.69 11.09 -1.53
N GLU A 47 -14.74 11.67 -0.94
CA GLU A 47 -15.77 10.88 -0.25
C GLU A 47 -16.40 9.81 -1.16
N ASN A 48 -16.54 10.08 -2.45
CA ASN A 48 -17.08 9.11 -3.40
C ASN A 48 -16.09 7.98 -3.68
N ASP A 49 -14.79 8.29 -3.76
CA ASP A 49 -13.74 7.28 -3.88
C ASP A 49 -13.73 6.36 -2.66
N LEU A 50 -13.93 6.90 -1.46
CA LEU A 50 -13.98 6.10 -0.23
C LEU A 50 -15.20 5.20 -0.18
N LYS A 51 -16.37 5.71 -0.57
CA LYS A 51 -17.59 4.89 -0.70
C LYS A 51 -17.40 3.77 -1.71
N ALA A 52 -16.75 4.07 -2.83
CA ALA A 52 -16.40 3.08 -3.84
C ALA A 52 -15.47 2.00 -3.26
N LEU A 53 -14.41 2.41 -2.55
CA LEU A 53 -13.50 1.50 -1.86
C LEU A 53 -14.25 0.61 -0.87
N SER A 54 -15.10 1.17 0.00
CA SER A 54 -15.89 0.37 0.95
C SER A 54 -16.86 -0.60 0.25
N ALA A 55 -17.56 -0.15 -0.79
CA ALA A 55 -18.49 -1.00 -1.53
C ALA A 55 -17.78 -2.17 -2.24
N MET A 56 -16.57 -1.92 -2.74
CA MET A 56 -15.74 -2.97 -3.34
C MET A 56 -15.17 -3.92 -2.30
N GLU A 57 -14.90 -3.48 -1.08
CA GLU A 57 -14.45 -4.35 0.03
C GLU A 57 -15.54 -5.36 0.34
N GLU A 58 -16.77 -4.87 0.54
CA GLU A 58 -17.95 -5.69 0.78
C GLU A 58 -18.27 -6.61 -0.39
N GLY A 59 -18.16 -6.10 -1.63
CA GLY A 59 -18.40 -6.85 -2.86
C GLY A 59 -17.32 -7.88 -3.19
N SER A 60 -16.09 -7.72 -2.68
CA SER A 60 -14.99 -8.65 -2.88
C SER A 60 -14.99 -9.83 -1.90
N LYS A 61 -15.84 -9.81 -0.86
CA LYS A 61 -16.04 -10.93 0.07
C LYS A 61 -16.64 -12.12 -0.68
N GLY A 62 -15.77 -12.96 -1.24
CA GLY A 62 -16.12 -14.19 -1.97
C GLY A 62 -15.90 -14.15 -3.48
N ASN A 63 -15.49 -13.01 -4.05
CA ASN A 63 -15.18 -12.86 -5.47
C ASN A 63 -13.67 -12.82 -5.71
N GLY A 64 -13.24 -13.26 -6.89
CA GLY A 64 -11.82 -13.35 -7.23
C GLY A 64 -11.19 -11.98 -7.50
N PRO A 65 -9.86 -11.83 -7.37
CA PRO A 65 -9.13 -10.60 -7.66
C PRO A 65 -9.45 -9.92 -9.00
N ALA A 66 -9.67 -10.71 -10.05
CA ALA A 66 -9.95 -10.22 -11.39
C ALA A 66 -11.33 -9.54 -11.49
N GLU A 67 -12.33 -10.08 -10.79
CA GLU A 67 -13.68 -9.51 -10.78
C GLU A 67 -13.72 -8.17 -10.02
N ALA A 68 -12.88 -8.00 -9.00
CA ALA A 68 -12.74 -6.74 -8.29
C ALA A 68 -12.07 -5.64 -9.16
N GLU A 69 -11.09 -6.00 -9.98
CA GLU A 69 -10.45 -5.08 -10.94
C GLU A 69 -11.44 -4.65 -12.03
N ASP A 70 -12.14 -5.60 -12.65
CA ASP A 70 -13.14 -5.30 -13.68
C ASP A 70 -14.28 -4.41 -13.14
N VAL A 71 -14.74 -4.67 -11.91
CA VAL A 71 -15.74 -3.83 -11.24
C VAL A 71 -15.21 -2.42 -10.98
N MET A 72 -13.95 -2.31 -10.55
CA MET A 72 -13.34 -1.01 -10.28
C MET A 72 -13.17 -0.18 -11.55
N ASP A 73 -12.64 -0.77 -12.62
CA ASP A 73 -12.44 -0.09 -13.89
C ASP A 73 -13.79 0.32 -14.52
N ALA A 74 -14.81 -0.52 -14.39
CA ALA A 74 -16.13 -0.26 -14.96
C ALA A 74 -16.96 0.76 -14.17
N GLN A 75 -16.93 0.69 -12.83
CA GLN A 75 -17.81 1.51 -11.97
C GLN A 75 -17.11 2.74 -11.41
N TYR A 76 -15.78 2.70 -11.26
CA TYR A 76 -14.98 3.74 -10.61
C TYR A 76 -13.70 4.06 -11.40
N PRO A 77 -13.81 4.45 -12.68
CA PRO A 77 -12.66 4.64 -13.57
C PRO A 77 -11.66 5.70 -13.07
N GLU A 78 -12.13 6.74 -12.39
CA GLU A 78 -11.25 7.75 -11.79
C GLU A 78 -10.43 7.20 -10.62
N LEU A 79 -11.04 6.38 -9.77
CA LEU A 79 -10.38 5.71 -8.66
C LEU A 79 -9.36 4.69 -9.17
N ALA A 80 -9.72 3.91 -10.20
CA ALA A 80 -8.82 3.00 -10.88
C ALA A 80 -7.59 3.73 -11.45
N GLN A 81 -7.79 4.89 -12.09
CA GLN A 81 -6.69 5.70 -12.61
C GLN A 81 -5.77 6.22 -11.50
N LYS A 82 -6.32 6.74 -10.39
CA LYS A 82 -5.53 7.19 -9.24
C LYS A 82 -4.68 6.06 -8.68
N MET A 83 -5.26 4.87 -8.57
CA MET A 83 -4.58 3.71 -8.03
C MET A 83 -3.50 3.19 -8.98
N ASN A 84 -3.80 3.02 -10.27
CA ASN A 84 -2.83 2.63 -11.28
C ASN A 84 -1.64 3.60 -11.34
N LYS A 85 -1.89 4.91 -11.18
CA LYS A 85 -0.84 5.92 -11.10
C LYS A 85 0.08 5.69 -9.89
N MET A 86 -0.50 5.49 -8.70
CA MET A 86 0.24 5.20 -7.48
C MET A 86 1.09 3.93 -7.64
N ILE A 87 0.47 2.85 -8.10
CA ILE A 87 1.12 1.54 -8.30
C ILE A 87 2.30 1.66 -9.25
N THR A 88 2.07 2.28 -10.42
CA THR A 88 3.10 2.46 -11.45
C THR A 88 4.27 3.29 -10.94
N ALA A 89 4.00 4.36 -10.18
CA ALA A 89 5.05 5.19 -9.59
C ALA A 89 5.92 4.39 -8.61
N LEU A 90 5.28 3.59 -7.75
CA LEU A 90 5.96 2.76 -6.76
C LEU A 90 6.77 1.65 -7.42
N THR A 91 6.19 0.89 -8.35
CA THR A 91 6.91 -0.19 -9.04
C THR A 91 8.08 0.34 -9.86
N THR A 92 7.92 1.49 -10.53
CA THR A 92 9.03 2.16 -11.25
C THR A 92 10.17 2.53 -10.31
N LYS A 93 9.86 3.06 -9.12
CA LYS A 93 10.85 3.38 -8.09
C LYS A 93 11.57 2.12 -7.59
N ILE A 94 10.83 1.05 -7.32
CA ILE A 94 11.41 -0.25 -6.92
C ILE A 94 12.30 -0.82 -8.02
N ASP A 95 11.87 -0.75 -9.28
CA ASP A 95 12.63 -1.27 -10.41
C ASP A 95 13.96 -0.54 -10.64
N SER A 96 14.07 0.70 -10.18
CA SER A 96 15.29 1.51 -10.25
C SER A 96 16.33 1.17 -9.19
N LEU A 97 15.96 0.39 -8.15
CA LEU A 97 16.86 0.03 -7.07
C LEU A 97 17.87 -1.05 -7.49
N PRO A 98 19.07 -1.07 -6.87
CA PRO A 98 20.00 -2.18 -6.97
C PRO A 98 19.42 -3.49 -6.44
N GLU A 99 19.97 -4.63 -6.85
CA GLU A 99 19.35 -5.96 -6.68
C GLU A 99 18.88 -6.29 -5.25
N GLU A 100 19.71 -6.06 -4.23
CA GLU A 100 19.34 -6.34 -2.82
C GLU A 100 18.18 -5.46 -2.36
N ALA A 101 18.29 -4.15 -2.56
CA ALA A 101 17.27 -3.15 -2.21
C ALA A 101 15.96 -3.39 -2.99
N LYS A 102 16.06 -3.70 -4.28
CA LYS A 102 14.93 -4.04 -5.15
C LYS A 102 14.21 -5.27 -4.65
N LYS A 103 14.95 -6.36 -4.40
CA LYS A 103 14.37 -7.62 -3.92
C LYS A 103 13.59 -7.40 -2.64
N PHE A 104 14.19 -6.72 -1.66
CA PHE A 104 13.52 -6.43 -0.40
C PHE A 104 12.25 -5.60 -0.62
N MET A 105 12.31 -4.51 -1.38
CA MET A 105 11.14 -3.67 -1.61
C MET A 105 10.04 -4.37 -2.44
N THR A 106 10.39 -5.26 -3.36
CA THR A 106 9.42 -6.14 -4.03
C THR A 106 8.73 -7.06 -3.02
N GLU A 107 9.48 -7.69 -2.12
CA GLU A 107 8.90 -8.54 -1.08
C GLU A 107 8.00 -7.76 -0.11
N VAL A 108 8.37 -6.52 0.25
CA VAL A 108 7.52 -5.61 1.03
C VAL A 108 6.19 -5.40 0.32
N PHE A 109 6.22 -5.10 -0.97
CA PHE A 109 5.01 -4.90 -1.78
C PHE A 109 4.15 -6.16 -1.85
N GLU A 110 4.76 -7.33 -2.07
CA GLU A 110 4.01 -8.59 -2.18
C GLU A 110 3.41 -9.04 -0.85
N LYS A 111 4.15 -8.88 0.26
CA LYS A 111 3.75 -9.35 1.61
C LYS A 111 2.79 -8.38 2.30
N LEU A 112 3.03 -7.07 2.18
CA LEU A 112 2.23 -6.04 2.88
C LEU A 112 1.09 -5.50 2.05
N ILE A 113 1.03 -5.83 0.76
CA ILE A 113 -0.10 -5.53 -0.11
C ILE A 113 -0.75 -6.84 -0.59
N PRO A 114 -1.37 -7.61 0.33
CA PRO A 114 -1.93 -8.90 0.02
C PRO A 114 -2.93 -8.92 -1.13
N VAL A 115 -2.86 -10.08 -1.77
CA VAL A 115 -3.49 -10.47 -3.03
C VAL A 115 -4.94 -10.96 -2.78
N SER A 116 -5.68 -10.33 -1.85
CA SER A 116 -7.06 -10.64 -1.35
C SER A 116 -7.15 -11.28 0.03
N GLY A 117 -8.17 -10.86 0.80
CA GLY A 117 -8.77 -11.62 1.91
C GLY A 117 -7.81 -12.26 2.91
N VAL A 118 -6.68 -11.62 3.19
CA VAL A 118 -5.67 -12.21 4.06
C VAL A 118 -6.14 -12.16 5.49
N ASP A 119 -6.18 -13.34 6.11
CA ASP A 119 -6.45 -13.49 7.54
C ASP A 119 -5.49 -12.60 8.32
N ASP A 120 -5.99 -11.89 9.34
CA ASP A 120 -5.19 -10.95 10.13
C ASP A 120 -3.87 -11.57 10.61
N LYS A 121 -3.83 -12.87 10.91
CA LYS A 121 -2.60 -13.54 11.35
C LYS A 121 -1.60 -13.74 10.22
N GLU A 122 -2.07 -13.99 9.01
CA GLU A 122 -1.20 -14.11 7.84
C GLU A 122 -0.65 -12.74 7.44
N TYR A 123 -1.45 -11.67 7.56
CA TYR A 123 -0.97 -10.29 7.40
C TYR A 123 0.11 -9.95 8.43
N GLN A 124 -0.16 -10.22 9.72
CA GLN A 124 0.82 -9.98 10.79
C GLN A 124 2.09 -10.79 10.59
N LYS A 125 2.00 -12.04 10.12
CA LYS A 125 3.17 -12.84 9.78
C LYS A 125 3.98 -12.21 8.63
N GLY A 126 3.30 -11.63 7.63
CA GLY A 126 3.95 -10.87 6.55
C GLY A 126 4.70 -9.65 7.08
N VAL A 127 4.08 -8.90 8.00
CA VAL A 127 4.69 -7.76 8.70
C VAL A 127 5.94 -8.20 9.48
N ASP A 128 5.83 -9.23 10.32
CA ASP A 128 6.94 -9.75 11.12
C ASP A 128 8.12 -10.20 10.25
N GLN A 129 7.83 -10.83 9.11
CA GLN A 129 8.84 -11.24 8.14
C GLN A 129 9.53 -10.05 7.48
N VAL A 130 8.77 -9.03 7.06
CA VAL A 130 9.34 -7.81 6.48
C VAL A 130 10.26 -7.10 7.48
N ILE A 131 9.86 -7.02 8.75
CA ILE A 131 10.70 -6.43 9.81
C ILE A 131 11.99 -7.26 9.98
N ALA A 132 11.86 -8.59 10.07
CA ALA A 132 13.02 -9.47 10.23
C ALA A 132 13.96 -9.46 9.01
N ASP A 133 13.43 -9.23 7.80
CA ASP A 133 14.23 -9.13 6.59
C ASP A 133 14.88 -7.75 6.45
N ALA A 134 14.25 -6.69 6.97
CA ALA A 134 14.81 -5.34 7.04
C ALA A 134 16.09 -5.32 7.89
N ASP A 135 16.10 -6.03 9.03
CA ASP A 135 17.27 -6.14 9.93
C ASP A 135 18.47 -6.85 9.31
N LYS A 136 18.26 -7.59 8.20
CA LYS A 136 19.32 -8.32 7.49
C LYS A 136 19.90 -7.54 6.31
N LEU A 137 19.33 -6.38 5.98
CA LEU A 137 19.80 -5.57 4.87
C LEU A 137 21.21 -5.05 5.12
N SER A 138 22.02 -5.03 4.06
CA SER A 138 23.28 -4.32 4.10
C SER A 138 23.05 -2.81 4.31
N PRO A 139 23.98 -2.09 4.99
CA PRO A 139 23.87 -0.64 5.12
C PRO A 139 23.74 0.09 3.78
N ALA A 140 24.39 -0.45 2.73
CA ALA A 140 24.28 0.09 1.37
C ALA A 140 22.86 -0.09 0.80
N ALA A 141 22.24 -1.25 0.99
CA ALA A 141 20.86 -1.47 0.57
C ALA A 141 19.88 -0.56 1.32
N VAL A 142 20.06 -0.35 2.63
CA VAL A 142 19.25 0.62 3.40
C VAL A 142 19.41 2.02 2.82
N GLU A 143 20.65 2.47 2.56
CA GLU A 143 20.92 3.78 1.97
C GLU A 143 20.25 3.95 0.60
N ASP A 144 20.34 2.95 -0.27
CA ASP A 144 19.75 2.98 -1.60
C ASP A 144 18.22 3.02 -1.55
N ILE A 145 17.60 2.29 -0.62
CA ILE A 145 16.15 2.36 -0.40
C ILE A 145 15.77 3.77 0.09
N LEU A 146 16.48 4.32 1.07
CA LEU A 146 16.17 5.65 1.64
C LEU A 146 16.41 6.80 0.64
N LYS A 147 17.30 6.64 -0.35
CA LYS A 147 17.44 7.61 -1.45
C LYS A 147 16.17 7.70 -2.31
N VAL A 148 15.52 6.56 -2.56
CA VAL A 148 14.33 6.47 -3.41
C VAL A 148 13.05 6.69 -2.61
N PHE A 149 13.04 6.26 -1.34
CA PHE A 149 11.91 6.30 -0.43
C PHE A 149 12.30 6.97 0.91
N PRO A 150 12.54 8.28 0.92
CA PRO A 150 13.15 8.99 2.06
C PRO A 150 12.30 9.04 3.33
N ASN A 151 10.99 8.81 3.20
CA ASN A 151 10.06 8.81 4.34
C ASN A 151 9.97 7.45 5.04
N LEU A 152 10.49 6.39 4.43
CA LEU A 152 10.47 5.07 5.05
C LEU A 152 11.41 5.04 6.25
N LYS A 153 10.97 4.37 7.31
CA LYS A 153 11.81 4.04 8.46
C LYS A 153 12.22 2.59 8.34
N ILE A 154 13.40 2.35 7.77
CA ILE A 154 13.98 1.02 7.60
C ILE A 154 15.28 1.01 8.39
N GLY A 155 15.36 0.10 9.37
CA GLY A 155 16.59 -0.20 10.11
C GLY A 155 17.38 1.01 10.63
N SER A 156 17.03 1.49 11.83
CA SER A 156 17.96 1.97 12.89
C SER A 156 17.17 2.57 14.05
N ASN A 157 17.31 1.97 15.23
CA ASN A 157 17.33 2.69 16.51
C ASN A 157 18.74 3.24 16.73
#